data_AF-A0A6P4YDM4-F1
#
_entry.id   AF-A0A6P4YDM4-F1
#
_cell.length_a   1.000
_cell.length_b   1.000
_cell.length_c   1.000
_cell.angle_alpha   90.00
_cell.angle_beta   90.00
_cell.angle_gamma   90.00
#
_symmetry.space_group_name_H-M   'P 1'
#
loop_
_entity.id
_entity.type
_entity.pdbx_description
1 polymer ?
#
loop_
_entity_poly.entity_id
_entity_poly.type
_entity_poly.pdbx_seq_one_letter_code
_entity_poly.pdbx_strand_id
1 'polypeptide(L)'
;MILGWSLLEVVLIVPTLCTVALGTFLYFGDRMSFCIRGDKANKVSAEIDTSNVYHEKQQRELCALHALNNLFQDENAYSKQTLDEICQRLSPDSMVNPHKSMLGLGNYDVNVVMAALQEKDCEAIWWDKRRNVDVINLANVKGFILNIPSDLKWGPVTLPLKRKHWICVRQIDGIYYNLDSKLNVPEMIGEAEELRTFLRKELAAKDREMLLVVAGDVERDQTWRLPSEARI
;
A
#
# COMPACT_ATOMS: atom_id res chain seq x y z
N MET A 1 7.93 11.19 55.62
CA MET A 1 8.12 12.53 55.02
C MET A 1 8.44 12.30 53.54
N ILE A 2 7.53 12.51 52.56
CA ILE A 2 6.99 13.81 52.07
C ILE A 2 8.17 14.71 51.66
N LEU A 3 8.40 15.22 50.43
CA LEU A 3 7.75 15.32 49.11
C LEU A 3 8.89 15.61 48.08
N GLY A 4 8.73 15.40 46.78
CA GLY A 4 8.47 16.52 45.85
C GLY A 4 9.19 16.36 44.51
N TRP A 5 8.63 16.94 43.44
CA TRP A 5 8.72 16.55 42.03
C TRP A 5 9.67 17.38 41.13
N SER A 6 10.01 16.79 39.96
CA SER A 6 10.17 17.36 38.58
C SER A 6 11.34 18.30 38.21
N LEU A 7 12.14 17.93 37.19
CA LEU A 7 12.08 18.47 35.81
C LEU A 7 13.17 17.88 34.88
N LEU A 8 12.80 17.83 33.60
CA LEU A 8 13.45 17.39 32.36
C LEU A 8 15.00 17.41 32.27
N GLU A 9 15.55 16.39 31.58
CA GLU A 9 16.60 16.61 30.58
C GLU A 9 16.51 15.57 29.44
N VAL A 10 16.94 16.02 28.27
CA VAL A 10 16.56 15.59 26.93
C VAL A 10 17.21 14.27 26.52
N VAL A 11 16.41 13.34 26.02
CA VAL A 11 16.88 12.10 25.37
C VAL A 11 17.54 12.46 24.04
N LEU A 12 18.86 12.35 23.97
CA LEU A 12 19.62 12.32 22.72
C LEU A 12 19.19 11.09 21.90
N ILE A 13 18.42 11.31 20.84
CA ILE A 13 18.09 10.30 19.84
C ILE A 13 19.33 10.09 18.97
N VAL A 14 19.94 8.92 19.11
CA VAL A 14 20.94 8.39 18.20
C VAL A 14 20.23 7.97 16.91
N PRO A 15 20.54 8.55 15.72
CA PRO A 15 19.99 8.04 14.48
C PRO A 15 20.70 6.73 14.13
N THR A 16 19.92 5.65 14.06
CA THR A 16 20.38 4.35 13.58
C THR A 16 20.63 4.48 12.07
N LEU A 17 21.89 4.64 11.69
CA LEU A 17 22.33 4.61 10.29
C LEU A 17 22.08 3.21 9.72
N CYS A 18 21.07 3.07 8.87
CA CYS A 18 20.92 1.88 8.04
C CYS A 18 21.75 2.10 6.76
N THR A 19 23.01 1.68 6.81
CA THR A 19 23.89 1.69 5.64
C THR A 19 23.52 0.54 4.73
N VAL A 20 22.66 0.79 3.75
CA VAL A 20 22.54 -0.10 2.57
C VAL A 20 23.57 0.38 1.56
N ALA A 21 24.45 -0.52 1.12
CA ALA A 21 25.55 -0.19 0.23
C ALA A 21 25.01 0.30 -1.13
N LEU A 22 24.92 1.64 -1.30
CA LEU A 22 25.17 2.43 -2.52
C LEU A 22 24.72 3.92 -2.42
N GLY A 23 24.29 4.42 -1.25
CA GLY A 23 24.00 5.86 -1.10
C GLY A 23 23.71 6.27 0.34
N THR A 24 23.85 7.56 0.64
CA THR A 24 23.43 8.15 1.94
C THR A 24 22.14 8.93 1.71
N PHE A 25 21.07 8.49 2.37
CA PHE A 25 19.82 9.25 2.45
C PHE A 25 19.94 10.33 3.53
N LEU A 26 19.71 11.58 3.16
CA LEU A 26 19.61 12.70 4.11
C LEU A 26 18.18 13.22 4.10
N TYR A 27 17.54 13.24 5.28
CA TYR A 27 16.20 13.77 5.49
C TYR A 27 16.29 15.20 6.05
N PHE A 28 15.60 16.15 5.41
CA PHE A 28 15.40 17.51 5.90
C PHE A 28 13.91 17.86 5.84
N GLY A 29 13.18 17.66 6.94
CA GLY A 29 11.71 17.82 6.96
C GLY A 29 11.01 16.82 6.05
N ASP A 30 10.06 17.28 5.24
CA ASP A 30 9.34 16.45 4.25
C ASP A 30 10.13 16.21 2.94
N ARG A 31 11.39 16.68 2.86
CA ARG A 31 12.25 16.50 1.69
C ARG A 31 13.27 15.40 1.90
N MET A 32 13.34 14.47 0.95
CA MET A 32 14.37 13.44 0.88
C MET A 32 15.39 13.82 -0.21
N SER A 33 16.69 13.83 0.14
CA SER A 33 17.76 14.09 -0.83
C SER A 33 18.67 12.86 -0.93
N PHE A 34 18.95 12.41 -2.15
CA PHE A 34 19.79 11.25 -2.45
C PHE A 34 21.15 11.71 -2.99
N CYS A 35 22.22 11.36 -2.29
CA CYS A 35 23.60 11.66 -2.70
C CYS A 35 24.36 10.36 -2.98
N ILE A 36 24.68 10.10 -4.25
CA ILE A 36 25.60 9.03 -4.65
C ILE A 36 27.04 9.55 -4.50
N ARG A 37 27.90 8.81 -3.79
CA ARG A 37 29.35 9.03 -3.83
C ARG A 37 29.92 8.39 -5.09
N GLY A 38 30.33 9.21 -6.05
CA GLY A 38 31.17 8.78 -7.17
C GLY A 38 30.79 9.45 -8.47
N ASP A 39 31.77 10.20 -8.99
CA ASP A 39 31.93 10.68 -10.36
C ASP A 39 31.13 11.90 -10.84
N LYS A 40 31.92 12.88 -11.28
CA LYS A 40 31.51 14.15 -11.88
C LYS A 40 30.84 13.88 -13.24
N ALA A 41 29.52 13.79 -13.26
CA ALA A 41 28.73 13.98 -14.47
C ALA A 41 27.42 14.69 -14.13
N ASN A 42 27.06 15.63 -14.99
CA ASN A 42 25.94 16.56 -14.98
C ASN A 42 24.81 16.25 -13.97
N LYS A 43 24.75 17.06 -12.91
CA LYS A 43 23.77 17.00 -11.82
C LYS A 43 22.40 17.46 -12.32
N VAL A 44 21.59 16.54 -12.83
CA VAL A 44 20.13 16.71 -12.82
C VAL A 44 19.64 15.95 -11.59
N SER A 45 19.66 16.63 -10.44
CA SER A 45 18.94 16.16 -9.25
C SER A 45 17.45 16.31 -9.56
N ALA A 46 16.81 15.25 -10.04
CA ALA A 46 15.36 15.16 -10.04
C ALA A 46 14.93 15.08 -8.56
N GLU A 47 14.58 16.23 -7.99
CA GLU A 47 13.87 16.28 -6.71
C GLU A 47 12.51 15.62 -6.95
N ILE A 48 12.29 14.42 -6.39
CA ILE A 48 10.99 13.76 -6.43
C ILE A 48 10.13 14.47 -5.38
N ASP A 49 9.29 15.39 -5.86
CA ASP A 49 8.34 16.10 -5.02
C ASP A 49 7.16 15.18 -4.68
N THR A 50 7.16 14.63 -3.47
CA THR A 50 6.07 13.79 -2.96
C THR A 50 4.81 14.57 -2.61
N SER A 51 4.83 15.91 -2.66
CA SER A 51 3.67 16.73 -2.31
C SER A 51 2.47 16.57 -3.26
N ASN A 52 2.71 16.04 -4.46
CA ASN A 52 1.66 15.74 -5.44
C ASN A 52 1.10 14.32 -5.35
N VAL A 53 1.60 13.47 -4.45
CA VAL A 53 1.06 12.12 -4.26
C VAL A 53 -0.20 12.18 -3.43
N TYR A 54 -1.33 11.77 -4.02
CA TYR A 54 -2.57 11.63 -3.27
C TYR A 54 -2.44 10.50 -2.24
N HIS A 55 -2.71 10.82 -0.97
CA HIS A 55 -2.65 9.85 0.13
C HIS A 55 -3.78 10.08 1.12
N GLU A 56 -4.77 9.21 1.07
CA GLU A 56 -5.85 9.16 2.02
C GLU A 56 -5.46 8.35 3.27
N LYS A 57 -5.58 9.01 4.42
CA LYS A 57 -5.30 8.42 5.73
C LYS A 57 -6.52 7.71 6.29
N GLN A 58 -6.26 6.64 7.02
CA GLN A 58 -7.30 5.76 7.52
C GLN A 58 -8.18 6.47 8.53
N GLN A 59 -9.48 6.40 8.28
CA GLN A 59 -10.51 6.73 9.25
C GLN A 59 -11.24 5.44 9.66
N ARG A 60 -11.26 5.15 10.96
CA ARG A 60 -11.98 3.98 11.54
C ARG A 60 -11.50 2.66 10.91
N GLU A 61 -12.40 1.79 10.47
CA GLU A 61 -12.10 0.48 9.86
C GLU A 61 -12.27 0.50 8.32
N LEU A 62 -12.09 1.65 7.68
CA LEU A 62 -12.32 1.83 6.25
C LEU A 62 -11.05 1.60 5.40
N CYS A 63 -10.14 0.72 5.83
CA CYS A 63 -8.86 0.51 5.12
C CYS A 63 -9.04 0.11 3.64
N ALA A 64 -10.07 -0.67 3.30
CA ALA A 64 -10.37 -1.02 1.91
C ALA A 64 -10.77 0.20 1.07
N LEU A 65 -11.55 1.13 1.64
CA LEU A 65 -11.95 2.38 0.98
C LEU A 65 -10.71 3.20 0.62
N HIS A 66 -9.85 3.43 1.61
CA HIS A 66 -8.67 4.24 1.43
C HIS A 66 -7.64 3.55 0.52
N ALA A 67 -7.53 2.22 0.56
CA ALA A 67 -6.70 1.48 -0.39
C ALA A 67 -7.19 1.66 -1.83
N LEU A 68 -8.52 1.66 -2.07
CA LEU A 68 -9.10 1.93 -3.39
C LEU A 68 -8.83 3.38 -3.82
N ASN A 69 -9.14 4.37 -2.98
CA ASN A 69 -8.93 5.78 -3.32
C ASN A 69 -7.44 6.10 -3.57
N ASN A 70 -6.54 5.52 -2.76
CA ASN A 70 -5.09 5.60 -2.98
C ASN A 70 -4.67 4.92 -4.29
N LEU A 71 -5.27 3.81 -4.67
CA LEU A 71 -4.97 3.16 -5.96
C LEU A 71 -5.38 4.03 -7.14
N PHE A 72 -6.56 4.65 -7.08
CA PHE A 72 -7.08 5.51 -8.14
C PHE A 72 -6.50 6.94 -8.11
N GLN A 73 -5.79 7.30 -7.03
CA GLN A 73 -5.24 8.64 -6.81
C GLN A 73 -6.33 9.73 -6.86
N ASP A 74 -7.49 9.44 -6.27
CA ASP A 74 -8.67 10.32 -6.29
C ASP A 74 -9.51 10.11 -5.02
N GLU A 75 -9.77 11.19 -4.28
CA GLU A 75 -10.61 11.19 -3.07
C GLU A 75 -12.08 10.90 -3.34
N ASN A 76 -12.52 11.12 -4.57
CA ASN A 76 -13.89 10.91 -5.00
C ASN A 76 -14.07 9.57 -5.73
N ALA A 77 -13.03 8.73 -5.79
CA ALA A 77 -13.12 7.43 -6.46
C ALA A 77 -14.19 6.54 -5.81
N TYR A 78 -14.19 6.47 -4.47
CA TYR A 78 -15.19 5.81 -3.66
C TYR A 78 -15.48 6.57 -2.38
N SER A 79 -16.70 6.41 -1.89
CA SER A 79 -17.12 6.79 -0.55
C SER A 79 -17.54 5.54 0.24
N LYS A 80 -17.72 5.71 1.56
CA LYS A 80 -18.33 4.66 2.39
C LYS A 80 -19.70 4.25 1.85
N GLN A 81 -20.49 5.21 1.37
CA GLN A 81 -21.82 4.94 0.84
C GLN A 81 -21.76 4.04 -0.40
N THR A 82 -20.89 4.35 -1.35
CA THR A 82 -20.75 3.55 -2.58
C THR A 82 -20.26 2.14 -2.27
N LEU A 83 -19.32 1.97 -1.33
CA LEU A 83 -18.91 0.61 -0.91
C LEU A 83 -20.01 -0.14 -0.17
N ASP A 84 -20.82 0.54 0.65
CA ASP A 84 -21.98 -0.07 1.30
C ASP A 84 -23.04 -0.51 0.29
N GLU A 85 -23.24 0.23 -0.81
CA GLU A 85 -24.13 -0.14 -1.92
C GLU A 85 -23.60 -1.38 -2.68
N ILE A 86 -22.28 -1.47 -2.89
CA ILE A 86 -21.64 -2.68 -3.43
C ILE A 86 -21.92 -3.88 -2.50
N CYS A 87 -21.75 -3.73 -1.20
CA CYS A 87 -22.05 -4.80 -0.24
C CYS A 87 -23.52 -5.27 -0.33
N GLN A 88 -24.46 -4.35 -0.53
CA GLN A 88 -25.88 -4.68 -0.68
C GLN A 88 -26.14 -5.45 -1.97
N ARG A 89 -25.56 -5.04 -3.09
CA ARG A 89 -25.70 -5.76 -4.38
C ARG A 89 -25.11 -7.17 -4.33
N LEU A 90 -24.01 -7.36 -3.61
CA LEU A 90 -23.40 -8.68 -3.41
C LEU A 90 -24.24 -9.62 -2.51
N SER A 91 -25.15 -9.09 -1.70
CA SER A 91 -25.99 -9.86 -0.79
C SER A 91 -27.35 -9.17 -0.55
N PRO A 92 -28.25 -9.15 -1.56
CA PRO A 92 -29.49 -8.37 -1.52
C PRO A 92 -30.49 -8.85 -0.46
N ASP A 93 -30.46 -10.15 -0.14
CA ASP A 93 -31.45 -10.79 0.74
C ASP A 93 -30.96 -11.01 2.18
N SER A 94 -29.78 -10.49 2.55
CA SER A 94 -29.20 -10.74 3.87
C SER A 94 -29.48 -9.60 4.86
N MET A 95 -30.19 -9.91 5.97
CA MET A 95 -30.35 -8.97 7.09
C MET A 95 -29.02 -8.64 7.81
N VAL A 96 -28.03 -9.53 7.72
CA VAL A 96 -26.66 -9.33 8.22
C VAL A 96 -25.72 -9.40 7.03
N ASN A 97 -25.12 -8.29 6.64
CA ASN A 97 -24.23 -8.28 5.48
C ASN A 97 -22.90 -8.96 5.84
N PRO A 98 -22.53 -10.10 5.22
CA PRO A 98 -21.33 -10.84 5.58
C PRO A 98 -20.04 -10.15 5.12
N HIS A 99 -20.16 -9.13 4.26
CA HIS A 99 -19.05 -8.44 3.61
C HIS A 99 -18.61 -7.15 4.33
N LYS A 100 -19.22 -6.85 5.48
CA LYS A 100 -18.84 -5.72 6.35
C LYS A 100 -19.09 -6.03 7.82
N SER A 101 -18.45 -5.30 8.72
CA SER A 101 -18.74 -5.38 10.15
C SER A 101 -20.24 -5.14 10.41
N MET A 102 -20.87 -5.97 11.25
CA MET A 102 -22.33 -5.93 11.51
C MET A 102 -22.87 -4.56 11.95
N LEU A 103 -22.02 -3.71 12.53
CA LEU A 103 -22.36 -2.35 12.97
C LEU A 103 -22.18 -1.28 11.86
N GLY A 104 -21.89 -1.68 10.61
CA GLY A 104 -21.71 -0.76 9.49
C GLY A 104 -20.50 0.17 9.59
N LEU A 105 -19.50 -0.23 10.39
CA LEU A 105 -18.30 0.57 10.70
C LEU A 105 -17.18 0.47 9.66
N GLY A 106 -17.35 -0.38 8.63
CA GLY A 106 -16.34 -0.68 7.62
C GLY A 106 -15.95 -2.16 7.62
N ASN A 107 -14.65 -2.44 7.49
CA ASN A 107 -14.04 -3.77 7.38
C ASN A 107 -14.56 -4.56 6.17
N TYR A 108 -14.48 -3.94 5.00
CA TYR A 108 -14.90 -4.55 3.74
C TYR A 108 -14.02 -5.74 3.37
N ASP A 109 -14.65 -6.83 2.95
CA ASP A 109 -13.93 -8.01 2.50
C ASP A 109 -13.42 -7.90 1.06
N VAL A 110 -12.78 -8.95 0.58
CA VAL A 110 -12.17 -8.98 -0.75
C VAL A 110 -13.19 -8.87 -1.89
N ASN A 111 -14.41 -9.36 -1.71
CA ASN A 111 -15.43 -9.34 -2.76
C ASN A 111 -15.88 -7.90 -3.04
N VAL A 112 -15.97 -7.08 -1.99
CA VAL A 112 -16.25 -5.65 -2.13
C VAL A 112 -15.13 -4.94 -2.88
N VAL A 113 -13.86 -5.26 -2.55
CA VAL A 113 -12.70 -4.70 -3.25
C VAL A 113 -12.71 -5.08 -4.72
N MET A 114 -12.94 -6.36 -5.05
CA MET A 114 -13.02 -6.84 -6.43
C MET A 114 -14.16 -6.19 -7.21
N ALA A 115 -15.37 -6.15 -6.63
CA ALA A 115 -16.53 -5.55 -7.26
C ALA A 115 -16.38 -4.04 -7.47
N ALA A 116 -15.72 -3.34 -6.52
CA ALA A 116 -15.38 -1.94 -6.69
C ALA A 116 -14.46 -1.76 -7.91
N LEU A 117 -13.36 -2.51 -8.00
CA LEU A 117 -12.42 -2.42 -9.12
C LEU A 117 -13.11 -2.61 -10.48
N GLN A 118 -14.05 -3.56 -10.56
CA GLN A 118 -14.82 -3.84 -11.77
C GLN A 118 -15.71 -2.67 -12.23
N GLU A 119 -16.23 -1.85 -11.31
CA GLU A 119 -16.98 -0.62 -11.67
C GLU A 119 -16.12 0.44 -12.39
N LYS A 120 -14.79 0.31 -12.35
CA LYS A 120 -13.83 1.22 -12.98
C LYS A 120 -13.03 0.51 -14.07
N ASP A 121 -13.61 -0.51 -14.70
CA ASP A 121 -12.99 -1.33 -15.76
C ASP A 121 -11.62 -1.91 -15.37
N CYS A 122 -11.44 -2.20 -14.08
CA CYS A 122 -10.24 -2.83 -13.54
C CYS A 122 -10.56 -4.23 -13.01
N GLU A 123 -9.61 -5.15 -13.16
CA GLU A 123 -9.71 -6.50 -12.64
C GLU A 123 -8.65 -6.76 -11.58
N ALA A 124 -9.00 -7.62 -10.63
CA ALA A 124 -8.12 -8.02 -9.54
C ALA A 124 -7.70 -9.48 -9.72
N ILE A 125 -6.42 -9.71 -9.97
CA ILE A 125 -5.86 -11.05 -10.09
C ILE A 125 -5.26 -11.45 -8.75
N TRP A 126 -5.75 -12.53 -8.16
CA TRP A 126 -5.13 -13.09 -6.95
C TRP A 126 -3.74 -13.64 -7.27
N TRP A 127 -2.72 -13.10 -6.61
CA TRP A 127 -1.36 -13.52 -6.86
C TRP A 127 -1.04 -14.86 -6.19
N ASP A 128 -0.59 -15.83 -6.99
CA ASP A 128 -0.07 -17.09 -6.47
C ASP A 128 1.35 -16.86 -5.91
N LYS A 129 1.48 -16.86 -4.59
CA LYS A 129 2.75 -16.63 -3.85
C LYS A 129 3.87 -17.62 -4.21
N ARG A 130 3.56 -18.73 -4.87
CA ARG A 130 4.56 -19.69 -5.37
C ARG A 130 5.24 -19.22 -6.65
N ARG A 131 4.68 -18.22 -7.34
CA ARG A 131 5.24 -17.64 -8.57
C ARG A 131 6.20 -16.51 -8.23
N ASN A 132 7.27 -16.41 -9.02
CA ASN A 132 8.20 -15.28 -8.92
C ASN A 132 7.50 -14.02 -9.44
N VAL A 133 7.55 -12.92 -8.67
CA VAL A 133 7.03 -11.60 -9.06
C VAL A 133 7.74 -11.03 -10.30
N ASP A 134 8.91 -11.58 -10.67
CA ASP A 134 9.67 -11.20 -11.86
C ASP A 134 8.90 -11.42 -13.16
N VAL A 135 7.93 -12.33 -13.18
CA VAL A 135 7.09 -12.58 -14.36
C VAL A 135 5.99 -11.53 -14.55
N ILE A 136 5.84 -10.59 -13.61
CA ILE A 136 4.86 -9.49 -13.73
C ILE A 136 5.40 -8.45 -14.69
N ASN A 137 4.62 -8.16 -15.74
CA ASN A 137 4.84 -7.03 -16.62
C ASN A 137 4.30 -5.75 -15.94
N LEU A 138 5.17 -5.09 -15.17
CA LEU A 138 4.83 -3.92 -14.36
C LEU A 138 4.23 -2.76 -15.18
N ALA A 139 4.57 -2.63 -16.47
CA ALA A 139 4.03 -1.57 -17.33
C ALA A 139 2.51 -1.66 -17.55
N ASN A 140 1.94 -2.87 -17.45
CA ASN A 140 0.51 -3.11 -17.62
C ASN A 140 -0.24 -3.18 -16.27
N VAL A 141 0.44 -2.84 -15.17
CA VAL A 141 -0.12 -2.95 -13.82
C VAL A 141 -0.56 -1.58 -13.33
N LYS A 142 -1.82 -1.48 -12.93
CA LYS A 142 -2.33 -0.28 -12.28
C LYS A 142 -1.86 -0.20 -10.83
N GLY A 143 -1.79 -1.30 -10.11
CA GLY A 143 -1.19 -1.29 -8.79
C GLY A 143 -1.36 -2.62 -8.08
N PHE A 144 -1.05 -2.61 -6.79
CA PHE A 144 -1.13 -3.79 -5.95
C PHE A 144 -1.95 -3.45 -4.71
N ILE A 145 -2.88 -4.34 -4.35
CA ILE A 145 -3.58 -4.28 -3.08
C ILE A 145 -3.12 -5.47 -2.25
N LEU A 146 -2.49 -5.21 -1.11
CA LEU A 146 -2.04 -6.27 -0.21
C LEU A 146 -3.00 -6.37 0.98
N ASN A 147 -3.23 -7.59 1.43
CA ASN A 147 -3.95 -7.89 2.67
C ASN A 147 -2.98 -8.44 3.70
N ILE A 148 -2.60 -7.60 4.66
CA ILE A 148 -1.55 -7.91 5.64
C ILE A 148 -2.12 -7.94 7.07
N PRO A 149 -1.54 -8.73 7.98
CA PRO A 149 -1.90 -8.66 9.39
C PRO A 149 -1.50 -7.29 9.96
N SER A 150 -2.36 -6.70 10.77
CA SER A 150 -2.11 -5.44 11.45
C SER A 150 -2.59 -5.51 12.89
N ASP A 151 -1.79 -4.95 13.80
CA ASP A 151 -2.12 -4.95 15.22
C ASP A 151 -3.24 -3.96 15.54
N LEU A 152 -4.08 -4.35 16.51
CA LEU A 152 -5.12 -3.48 17.04
C LEU A 152 -4.51 -2.51 18.05
N LYS A 153 -4.52 -1.22 17.72
CA LYS A 153 -4.11 -0.15 18.65
C LYS A 153 -5.33 0.32 19.46
N TRP A 154 -5.24 0.27 20.78
CA TRP A 154 -6.23 0.85 21.69
C TRP A 154 -5.54 1.89 22.59
N GLY A 155 -5.55 3.15 22.13
CA GLY A 155 -4.77 4.22 22.77
C GLY A 155 -3.27 3.90 22.75
N PRO A 156 -2.56 3.98 23.88
CA PRO A 156 -1.13 3.65 23.96
C PRO A 156 -0.85 2.14 23.97
N VAL A 157 -1.88 1.29 24.06
CA VAL A 157 -1.73 -0.17 24.16
C VAL A 157 -1.91 -0.81 22.79
N THR A 158 -0.92 -1.58 22.36
CA THR A 158 -1.04 -2.47 21.19
C THR A 158 -1.49 -3.84 21.66
N LEU A 159 -2.70 -4.23 21.28
CA LEU A 159 -3.21 -5.57 21.56
C LEU A 159 -2.69 -6.54 20.49
N PRO A 160 -2.20 -7.73 20.87
CA PRO A 160 -1.69 -8.74 19.94
C PRO A 160 -2.82 -9.47 19.18
N LEU A 161 -3.94 -8.78 18.91
CA LEU A 161 -5.02 -9.28 18.09
C LEU A 161 -4.79 -8.80 16.66
N LYS A 162 -4.30 -9.70 15.80
CA LYS A 162 -4.08 -9.43 14.38
C LYS A 162 -5.42 -9.32 13.66
N ARG A 163 -5.64 -8.18 13.00
CA ARG A 163 -6.72 -7.99 12.03
C ARG A 163 -6.16 -7.89 10.62
N LYS A 164 -6.97 -8.21 9.64
CA LYS A 164 -6.63 -8.01 8.23
C LYS A 164 -6.68 -6.51 7.91
N HIS A 165 -5.76 -6.07 7.06
CA HIS A 165 -5.58 -4.67 6.72
C HIS A 165 -5.20 -4.55 5.25
N TRP A 166 -5.96 -3.75 4.52
CA TRP A 166 -5.74 -3.49 3.11
C TRP A 166 -4.76 -2.32 2.96
N ILE A 167 -3.69 -2.54 2.20
CA ILE A 167 -2.74 -1.49 1.81
C ILE A 167 -2.66 -1.41 0.28
N CYS A 168 -2.40 -0.21 -0.22
CA CYS A 168 -2.19 0.04 -1.64
C CYS A 168 -0.71 0.28 -1.92
N VAL A 169 -0.20 -0.30 -3.01
CA VAL A 169 1.08 0.07 -3.61
C VAL A 169 0.82 0.53 -5.04
N ARG A 170 1.31 1.71 -5.40
CA ARG A 170 1.03 2.36 -6.69
C ARG A 170 2.27 3.04 -7.25
N GLN A 171 2.43 2.97 -8.57
CA GLN A 171 3.41 3.76 -9.30
C GLN A 171 2.85 5.15 -9.61
N ILE A 172 3.62 6.19 -9.29
CA ILE A 172 3.32 7.60 -9.58
C ILE A 172 4.62 8.22 -10.09
N ASP A 173 4.56 8.81 -11.27
CA ASP A 173 5.72 9.44 -11.93
C ASP A 173 6.98 8.56 -11.96
N GLY A 174 6.79 7.26 -12.24
CA GLY A 174 7.87 6.27 -12.34
C GLY A 174 8.27 5.61 -11.02
N ILE A 175 7.85 6.15 -9.88
CA ILE A 175 8.25 5.68 -8.55
C ILE A 175 7.09 4.96 -7.86
N TYR A 176 7.39 3.84 -7.21
CA TYR A 176 6.44 3.08 -6.40
C TYR A 176 6.39 3.60 -4.97
N TYR A 177 5.16 3.74 -4.46
CA TYR A 177 4.89 4.15 -3.09
C TYR A 177 4.05 3.11 -2.37
N ASN A 178 4.39 2.87 -1.11
CA ASN A 178 3.49 2.27 -0.14
C ASN A 178 2.52 3.35 0.36
N LEU A 179 1.27 3.21 -0.03
CA LEU A 179 0.15 4.09 0.31
C LEU A 179 -0.74 3.44 1.38
N ASP A 180 -0.13 2.75 2.35
CA ASP A 180 -0.84 2.32 3.56
C ASP A 180 -1.47 3.54 4.23
N SER A 181 -2.79 3.49 4.38
CA SER A 181 -3.58 4.55 4.98
C SER A 181 -3.27 4.77 6.47
N LYS A 182 -2.56 3.86 7.13
CA LYS A 182 -2.04 4.04 8.50
C LYS A 182 -0.75 4.86 8.57
N LEU A 183 -0.08 5.11 7.46
CA LEU A 183 1.12 5.95 7.42
C LEU A 183 0.75 7.43 7.53
N ASN A 184 1.69 8.22 8.04
CA ASN A 184 1.52 9.67 8.10
C ASN A 184 1.77 10.35 6.74
N VAL A 185 2.57 9.73 5.89
CA VAL A 185 2.92 10.17 4.54
C VAL A 185 3.18 8.93 3.68
N PRO A 186 3.07 9.02 2.34
CA PRO A 186 3.50 7.98 1.43
C PRO A 186 4.94 7.54 1.72
N GLU A 187 5.16 6.24 1.85
CA GLU A 187 6.51 5.70 1.98
C GLU A 187 7.01 5.30 0.59
N MET A 188 8.10 5.94 0.15
CA MET A 188 8.73 5.63 -1.13
C MET A 188 9.37 4.25 -1.08
N ILE A 189 9.01 3.39 -2.03
CA ILE A 189 9.63 2.08 -2.21
C ILE A 189 10.83 2.21 -3.16
N GLY A 190 10.65 2.89 -4.30
CA GLY A 190 11.68 3.05 -5.33
C GLY A 190 11.17 2.70 -6.73
N GLU A 191 12.05 2.19 -7.59
CA GLU A 191 11.70 1.80 -8.96
C GLU A 191 11.30 0.31 -9.01
N ALA A 192 11.38 -0.30 -10.19
CA ALA A 192 10.91 -1.66 -10.43
C ALA A 192 11.62 -2.71 -9.58
N GLU A 193 12.94 -2.62 -9.39
CA GLU A 193 13.71 -3.62 -8.64
C GLU A 193 13.49 -3.52 -7.13
N GLU A 194 13.36 -2.30 -6.61
CA GLU A 194 12.99 -2.05 -5.22
C GLU A 194 11.57 -2.55 -4.95
N LEU A 195 10.63 -2.30 -5.87
CA LEU A 195 9.28 -2.87 -5.79
C LEU A 195 9.34 -4.40 -5.74
N ARG A 196 10.05 -5.05 -6.66
CA ARG A 196 10.16 -6.52 -6.68
C ARG A 196 10.70 -7.05 -5.35
N THR A 197 11.72 -6.39 -4.81
CA THR A 197 12.29 -6.74 -3.50
C THR A 197 11.27 -6.58 -2.38
N PHE A 198 10.53 -5.47 -2.36
CA PHE A 198 9.44 -5.23 -1.42
C PHE A 198 8.36 -6.31 -1.52
N LEU A 199 7.86 -6.62 -2.73
CA LEU A 199 6.81 -7.63 -2.93
C LEU A 199 7.27 -9.03 -2.51
N ARG A 200 8.51 -9.44 -2.84
CA ARG A 200 9.05 -10.74 -2.37
C ARG A 200 9.09 -10.83 -0.86
N LYS A 201 9.50 -9.75 -0.17
CA LYS A 201 9.52 -9.67 1.29
C LYS A 201 8.10 -9.79 1.87
N GLU A 202 7.15 -9.06 1.31
CA GLU A 202 5.75 -9.09 1.76
C GLU A 202 5.10 -10.45 1.53
N LEU A 203 5.36 -11.11 0.40
CA LEU A 203 4.76 -12.41 0.07
C LEU A 203 5.43 -13.61 0.77
N ALA A 204 6.58 -13.42 1.41
CA ALA A 204 7.26 -14.48 2.16
C ALA A 204 6.47 -14.93 3.40
N ALA A 205 5.63 -14.06 3.97
CA ALA A 205 4.80 -14.41 5.12
C ALA A 205 3.52 -15.14 4.70
N LYS A 206 3.17 -16.20 5.42
CA LYS A 206 2.01 -17.05 5.09
C LYS A 206 0.67 -16.31 5.20
N ASP A 207 0.56 -15.34 6.12
CA ASP A 207 -0.67 -14.62 6.45
C ASP A 207 -0.88 -13.34 5.62
N ARG A 208 -0.12 -13.16 4.55
CA ARG A 208 -0.21 -12.03 3.61
C ARG A 208 -0.69 -12.49 2.25
N GLU A 209 -1.56 -11.71 1.62
CA GLU A 209 -2.10 -11.96 0.29
C GLU A 209 -1.95 -10.70 -0.57
N MET A 210 -1.95 -10.86 -1.89
CA MET A 210 -1.82 -9.74 -2.82
C MET A 210 -2.76 -9.92 -4.01
N LEU A 211 -3.44 -8.83 -4.35
CA LEU A 211 -4.16 -8.65 -5.60
C LEU A 211 -3.31 -7.80 -6.53
N LEU A 212 -3.09 -8.29 -7.73
CA LEU A 212 -2.55 -7.52 -8.84
C LEU A 212 -3.71 -6.83 -9.55
N VAL A 213 -3.70 -5.50 -9.60
CA VAL A 213 -4.77 -4.73 -10.22
C VAL A 213 -4.35 -4.25 -11.61
N VAL A 214 -5.17 -4.57 -12.60
CA VAL A 214 -4.92 -4.31 -14.02
C VAL A 214 -6.19 -3.78 -14.69
N ALA A 215 -6.08 -3.20 -15.88
CA ALA A 215 -7.26 -2.90 -16.69
C ALA A 215 -7.93 -4.20 -17.20
N GLY A 216 -9.23 -4.15 -17.50
CA GLY A 216 -9.99 -5.34 -17.91
C GLY A 216 -9.50 -5.97 -19.22
N ASP A 217 -8.98 -5.18 -20.16
CA ASP A 217 -8.35 -5.68 -21.37
C ASP A 217 -7.01 -6.38 -21.11
N VAL A 218 -6.20 -5.83 -20.21
CA VAL A 218 -4.94 -6.45 -19.76
C VAL A 218 -5.18 -7.80 -19.10
N GLU A 219 -6.23 -7.93 -18.28
CA GLU A 219 -6.63 -9.21 -17.70
C GLU A 219 -7.03 -10.20 -18.78
N ARG A 220 -7.98 -9.82 -19.65
CA ARG A 220 -8.50 -10.67 -20.73
C ARG A 220 -7.38 -11.18 -21.64
N ASP A 221 -6.46 -10.30 -22.01
CA ASP A 221 -5.37 -10.60 -22.94
C ASP A 221 -4.13 -11.19 -22.21
N GLN A 222 -4.20 -11.29 -20.88
CA GLN A 222 -3.14 -11.80 -19.97
C GLN A 222 -1.78 -11.08 -20.13
N THR A 223 -1.78 -9.84 -20.61
CA THR A 223 -0.56 -9.06 -20.91
C THR A 223 0.11 -8.49 -19.65
N TRP A 224 -0.47 -8.71 -18.47
CA TRP A 224 0.15 -8.48 -17.17
C TRP A 224 1.26 -9.49 -16.84
N ARG A 225 1.34 -10.61 -17.58
CA ARG A 225 2.47 -11.54 -17.52
C ARG A 225 3.46 -11.18 -18.60
N LEU A 226 4.75 -11.14 -18.26
CA LEU A 226 5.79 -11.16 -19.27
C LEU A 226 5.64 -12.45 -20.09
N PRO A 227 5.87 -12.40 -21.42
CA PRO A 227 5.99 -13.60 -22.21
C PRO A 227 7.00 -14.51 -21.52
N SER A 228 6.65 -15.79 -21.34
CA SER A 228 7.70 -16.76 -21.07
C SER A 228 8.66 -16.62 -22.23
N GLU A 229 9.94 -16.34 -21.95
CA GLU A 229 10.99 -16.41 -22.98
C GLU A 229 10.67 -17.65 -23.79
N ALA A 230 10.38 -17.45 -25.08
CA ALA A 230 10.12 -18.55 -25.98
C ALA A 230 11.30 -19.49 -25.78
N ARG A 231 11.04 -20.67 -25.21
CA ARG A 231 12.03 -21.73 -25.11
C ARG A 231 12.35 -22.08 -26.55
N ILE A 232 13.36 -21.42 -27.11
CA ILE A 232 14.05 -21.80 -28.34
C ILE A 232 15.03 -22.89 -27.94
#